data_AF-A0AAD7CGS0-F1
#
_entry.id   AF-A0AAD7CGS0-F1
#
_cell.length_a   1.000
_cell.length_b   1.000
_cell.length_c   1.000
_cell.angle_alpha   90.00
_cell.angle_beta   90.00
_cell.angle_gamma   90.00
#
_symmetry.space_group_name_H-M   'P 1'
#
loop_
_entity.id
_entity.type
_entity.pdbx_description
1 polymer ?
#
loop_
_entity_poly.entity_id
_entity_poly.type
_entity_poly.pdbx_seq_one_letter_code
_entity_poly.pdbx_strand_id
1 'polypeptide(L)'
;MLRRWRCQCTGKVNARAGCGIYWGPNHRNNKGSSTPGGQTEARAALYAVTLALLMAPEDRTLVIYTPSLAVIRTFCYWTGSYYTEGWPCKNADIIKATAELIRNRSAGVIFR
;
A
#
# COMPACT_ATOMS: atom_id res chain seq x y z
N MET A 1 0.95 12.42 -1.71
CA MET A 1 1.06 12.07 -3.15
C MET A 1 2.06 10.92 -3.24
N LEU A 2 1.70 9.64 -3.43
CA LEU A 2 2.75 8.61 -3.51
C LEU A 2 3.55 8.80 -4.80
N ARG A 3 4.80 9.26 -4.68
CA ARG A 3 5.75 9.19 -5.78
C ARG A 3 6.17 7.74 -5.96
N ARG A 4 5.89 7.23 -7.15
CA ARG A 4 6.18 5.86 -7.59
C ARG A 4 7.70 5.66 -7.64
N TRP A 5 8.28 5.02 -6.62
CA TRP A 5 9.63 4.46 -6.73
C TRP A 5 9.50 3.17 -7.53
N ARG A 6 9.65 3.30 -8.85
CA ARG A 6 9.57 2.17 -9.78
C ARG A 6 10.87 1.38 -9.68
N CYS A 7 10.76 0.07 -9.52
CA CYS A 7 11.89 -0.83 -9.59
C CYS A 7 12.37 -0.89 -11.05
N GLN A 8 13.54 -0.35 -11.38
CA GLN A 8 14.11 -0.34 -12.75
C GLN A 8 14.62 -1.72 -13.21
N CYS A 9 14.38 -2.79 -12.46
CA CYS A 9 14.97 -4.11 -12.72
C CYS A 9 13.91 -5.23 -12.68
N THR A 10 12.89 -5.19 -13.52
CA THR A 10 12.03 -6.36 -13.73
C THR A 10 12.84 -7.49 -14.37
N GLY A 11 13.05 -8.61 -13.67
CA GLY A 11 13.58 -9.86 -14.25
C GLY A 11 15.00 -10.30 -13.85
N LYS A 12 15.66 -9.64 -12.88
CA LYS A 12 16.96 -10.12 -12.36
C LYS A 12 16.79 -10.90 -11.06
N VAL A 13 17.56 -11.97 -10.88
CA VAL A 13 17.58 -12.87 -9.70
C VAL A 13 17.76 -12.14 -8.36
N ASN A 14 18.20 -10.87 -8.36
CA ASN A 14 18.38 -10.03 -7.17
C ASN A 14 17.60 -8.69 -7.21
N ALA A 15 16.57 -8.57 -8.05
CA ALA A 15 15.77 -7.36 -8.13
C ALA A 15 15.02 -7.11 -6.81
N ARG A 16 15.25 -5.96 -6.19
CA ARG A 16 14.57 -5.55 -4.95
C ARG A 16 13.47 -4.54 -5.25
N ALA A 17 12.23 -4.90 -4.98
CA ALA A 17 11.10 -4.00 -5.11
C ALA A 17 11.09 -3.01 -3.93
N GLY A 18 11.31 -1.74 -4.23
CA GLY A 18 11.19 -0.65 -3.28
C GLY A 18 9.79 -0.05 -3.29
N CYS A 19 9.37 0.46 -2.14
CA CYS A 19 8.17 1.28 -1.98
C CYS A 19 8.54 2.61 -1.32
N GLY A 20 7.70 3.62 -1.47
CA GLY A 20 7.95 4.91 -0.85
C GLY A 20 6.70 5.73 -0.63
N ILE A 21 6.71 6.52 0.44
CA ILE A 21 5.62 7.43 0.82
C ILE A 21 6.15 8.84 0.76
N TYR A 22 5.34 9.72 0.17
CA TYR A 22 5.64 11.13 0.04
C TYR A 22 4.45 11.97 0.51
N TRP A 23 4.70 12.75 1.56
CA TRP A 23 3.75 13.62 2.25
C TRP A 23 3.85 15.07 1.77
N GLY A 24 5.02 15.49 1.29
CA GLY A 24 5.28 16.86 0.82
C GLY A 24 6.77 17.18 0.80
N PRO A 25 7.18 18.33 0.24
CA PRO A 25 8.59 18.73 0.23
C PRO A 25 9.13 18.87 1.66
N ASN A 26 10.33 18.32 1.91
CA ASN A 26 11.01 18.33 3.23
C ASN A 26 10.20 17.78 4.41
N HIS A 27 9.15 17.00 4.15
CA HIS A 27 8.35 16.41 5.22
C HIS A 27 9.10 15.24 5.87
N ARG A 28 9.27 15.30 7.20
CA ARG A 28 10.01 14.30 8.00
C ARG A 28 9.54 12.85 7.83
N ASN A 29 8.26 12.67 7.47
CA ASN A 29 7.67 11.35 7.26
C ASN A 29 7.87 10.79 5.84
N ASN A 30 8.56 11.51 4.94
CA ASN A 30 8.93 10.95 3.64
C ASN A 30 9.91 9.81 3.85
N LYS A 31 9.56 8.61 3.35
CA LYS A 31 10.35 7.41 3.60
C LYS A 31 10.29 6.46 2.41
N GLY A 32 11.44 5.91 2.06
CA GLY A 32 11.56 4.72 1.21
C GLY A 32 11.75 3.47 2.07
N SER A 33 11.14 2.36 1.69
CA SER A 33 11.32 1.07 2.35
C SER A 33 11.44 -0.05 1.32
N SER A 34 12.23 -1.06 1.65
CA SER A 34 12.20 -2.33 0.91
C SER A 34 10.86 -3.04 1.17
N THR A 35 10.39 -3.78 0.16
CA THR A 35 9.18 -4.60 0.29
C THR A 35 9.55 -5.94 0.92
N PRO A 36 8.92 -6.35 2.03
CA PRO A 36 9.16 -7.67 2.62
C PRO A 36 8.57 -8.77 1.73
N GLY A 37 9.24 -9.92 1.64
CA GLY A 37 8.75 -11.08 0.87
C GLY A 37 8.92 -10.93 -0.64
N GLY A 38 7.85 -11.18 -1.42
CA GLY A 38 7.91 -11.22 -2.87
C GLY A 38 8.30 -9.88 -3.52
N GLN A 39 9.35 -9.86 -4.34
CA GLN A 39 9.86 -8.62 -4.94
C GLN A 39 9.08 -8.24 -6.22
N THR A 40 7.79 -7.91 -6.07
CA THR A 40 6.92 -7.48 -7.19
C THR A 40 6.46 -6.04 -7.04
N GLU A 41 6.22 -5.35 -8.16
CA GLU A 41 5.70 -3.97 -8.15
C GLU A 41 4.34 -3.87 -7.45
N ALA A 42 3.46 -4.85 -7.66
CA ALA A 42 2.14 -4.87 -7.04
C ALA A 42 2.24 -4.99 -5.51
N ARG A 43 3.09 -5.90 -5.01
CA ARG A 43 3.30 -6.06 -3.56
C ARG A 43 3.92 -4.80 -2.95
N ALA A 44 4.90 -4.20 -3.63
CA ALA A 44 5.49 -2.94 -3.19
C ALA A 44 4.48 -1.80 -3.09
N ALA A 45 3.58 -1.70 -4.08
CA ALA A 45 2.52 -0.70 -4.07
C ALA A 45 1.50 -0.93 -2.94
N LEU A 46 1.11 -2.19 -2.68
CA LEU A 46 0.24 -2.54 -1.56
C LEU A 46 0.92 -2.22 -0.20
N TYR A 47 2.19 -2.60 -0.05
CA TYR A 47 2.95 -2.34 1.17
C TYR A 47 3.14 -0.84 1.44
N ALA A 48 3.29 -0.02 0.39
CA ALA A 48 3.35 1.44 0.51
C ALA A 48 2.09 2.01 1.19
N VAL A 49 0.92 1.45 0.89
CA VAL A 49 -0.35 1.86 1.50
C VAL A 49 -0.40 1.47 2.97
N THR A 50 0.01 0.24 3.31
CA THR A 50 0.12 -0.21 4.70
C THR A 50 1.02 0.71 5.51
N LEU A 51 2.21 1.02 5.00
CA LEU A 51 3.13 1.93 5.66
C LEU A 51 2.55 3.35 5.80
N ALA A 52 1.81 3.84 4.80
CA ALA A 52 1.20 5.16 4.85
C ALA A 52 0.14 5.23 5.96
N LEU A 53 -0.66 4.17 6.12
CA LEU A 53 -1.66 4.06 7.17
C LEU A 53 -1.04 3.97 8.56
N LEU A 54 0.04 3.21 8.73
CA LEU A 54 0.78 3.11 10.00
C LEU A 54 1.40 4.44 10.43
N MET A 55 1.78 5.30 9.48
CA MET A 55 2.39 6.60 9.76
C MET A 55 1.37 7.73 9.89
N ALA A 56 0.14 7.53 9.39
CA ALA A 56 -0.90 8.55 9.39
C ALA A 56 -1.67 8.56 10.72
N PRO A 57 -1.95 9.74 11.31
CA PRO A 57 -2.87 9.84 12.44
C PRO A 57 -4.21 9.19 12.12
N GLU A 58 -4.74 8.34 13.01
CA GLU A 58 -5.95 7.54 12.79
C GLU A 58 -7.24 8.37 12.79
N ASP A 59 -7.20 9.53 13.45
CA ASP A 59 -8.27 10.51 13.65
C ASP A 59 -8.49 11.44 12.45
N ARG A 60 -7.64 11.37 11.43
CA ARG A 60 -7.70 12.24 10.25
C ARG A 60 -7.93 11.46 8.97
N THR A 61 -8.75 12.03 8.10
CA THR A 61 -8.99 11.47 6.77
C THR A 61 -7.68 11.41 6.00
N LEU A 62 -7.32 10.21 5.54
CA LEU A 62 -6.10 10.00 4.76
C LEU A 62 -6.45 9.93 3.28
N VAL A 63 -5.85 10.80 2.47
CA VAL A 63 -5.99 10.76 1.01
C VAL A 63 -4.74 10.15 0.38
N ILE A 64 -4.91 8.97 -0.22
CA ILE A 64 -3.86 8.18 -0.85
C ILE A 64 -3.93 8.37 -2.35
N TYR A 65 -2.95 9.08 -2.91
CA TYR A 65 -2.81 9.23 -4.35
C TYR A 65 -1.90 8.12 -4.89
N THR A 66 -2.44 7.25 -5.75
CA THR A 66 -1.68 6.12 -6.31
C THR A 66 -2.12 5.80 -7.74
N PRO A 67 -1.19 5.74 -8.72
CA PRO A 67 -1.52 5.31 -10.07
C PRO A 67 -1.60 3.77 -10.22
N SER A 68 -1.51 3.02 -9.11
CA SER A 68 -1.49 1.56 -9.14
C SER A 68 -2.91 1.00 -9.19
N LEU A 69 -3.31 0.50 -10.37
CA LEU A 69 -4.58 -0.20 -10.53
C LEU A 69 -4.70 -1.43 -9.61
N ALA A 70 -3.59 -2.08 -9.28
CA ALA A 70 -3.60 -3.20 -8.32
C ALA A 70 -4.10 -2.74 -6.95
N VAL A 71 -3.60 -1.60 -6.46
CA VAL A 71 -4.00 -1.03 -5.17
C VAL A 71 -5.47 -0.61 -5.20
N ILE A 72 -5.87 0.16 -6.22
CA ILE A 72 -7.24 0.65 -6.37
C ILE A 72 -8.21 -0.53 -6.46
N ARG A 73 -7.90 -1.55 -7.28
CA ARG A 73 -8.75 -2.72 -7.44
C ARG A 73 -8.93 -3.50 -6.15
N THR A 74 -7.81 -3.77 -5.47
CA THR A 74 -7.81 -4.50 -4.21
C THR A 74 -8.65 -3.77 -3.14
N PHE A 75 -8.36 -2.51 -2.85
CA PHE A 75 -9.00 -1.83 -1.71
C PHE A 75 -10.38 -1.25 -2.00
N CYS A 76 -10.66 -0.83 -3.23
CA CYS A 76 -11.95 -0.21 -3.55
C CYS A 76 -13.01 -1.22 -4.01
N TYR A 77 -12.63 -2.37 -4.59
CA TYR A 77 -13.61 -3.31 -5.17
C TYR A 77 -13.55 -4.71 -4.56
N TRP A 78 -12.36 -5.26 -4.28
CA TRP A 78 -12.23 -6.67 -3.94
C TRP A 78 -12.14 -6.99 -2.46
N THR A 79 -11.76 -6.02 -1.61
CA THR A 79 -11.54 -6.27 -0.17
C THR A 79 -12.80 -6.80 0.52
N GLY A 80 -14.00 -6.35 0.11
CA GLY A 80 -15.27 -6.87 0.63
C GLY A 80 -15.46 -8.36 0.36
N SER A 81 -15.29 -8.78 -0.90
CA SER A 81 -15.37 -10.19 -1.29
C SER A 81 -14.27 -11.04 -0.64
N TYR A 82 -13.05 -10.51 -0.55
CA TYR A 82 -11.95 -11.23 0.13
C TYR A 82 -12.24 -11.46 1.61
N TYR A 83 -12.88 -10.52 2.30
CA TYR A 83 -13.26 -10.70 3.69
C TYR A 83 -14.26 -11.84 3.86
N THR A 84 -15.25 -11.97 2.96
CA THR A 84 -16.26 -13.03 3.03
C THR A 84 -15.74 -14.40 2.59
N GLU A 85 -14.79 -14.44 1.65
CA GLU A 85 -14.26 -15.68 1.06
C GLU A 85 -13.00 -16.22 1.78
N GLY A 86 -12.53 -15.56 2.85
CA GLY A 86 -11.35 -16.01 3.60
C GLY A 86 -10.02 -15.67 2.93
N TRP A 87 -9.95 -14.56 2.21
CA TRP A 87 -8.74 -14.00 1.58
C TRP A 87 -8.04 -14.90 0.53
N PRO A 88 -8.73 -15.44 -0.48
CA PRO A 88 -8.14 -16.33 -1.49
C PRO A 88 -7.34 -15.56 -2.56
N CYS A 89 -6.39 -14.71 -2.15
CA CYS A 89 -5.68 -13.81 -3.05
C CYS A 89 -4.16 -13.80 -2.83
N LYS A 90 -3.40 -13.40 -3.87
CA LYS A 90 -1.96 -13.18 -3.74
C LYS A 90 -1.71 -11.95 -2.85
N ASN A 91 -0.70 -12.03 -2.00
CA ASN A 91 -0.37 -11.00 -1.00
C ASN A 91 -1.47 -10.79 0.06
N ALA A 92 -2.28 -11.82 0.34
CA ALA A 92 -3.31 -11.79 1.37
C ALA A 92 -2.80 -11.30 2.73
N ASP A 93 -1.55 -11.62 3.07
CA ASP A 93 -0.86 -11.16 4.28
C ASP A 93 -0.85 -9.63 4.42
N ILE A 94 -0.46 -8.91 3.35
CA ILE A 94 -0.44 -7.45 3.35
C ILE A 94 -1.84 -6.88 3.22
N ILE A 95 -2.67 -7.47 2.35
CA ILE A 95 -4.01 -6.95 2.06
C ILE A 95 -4.88 -7.02 3.31
N LYS A 96 -4.86 -8.15 4.03
CA LYS A 96 -5.59 -8.34 5.28
C LYS A 96 -5.16 -7.34 6.33
N ALA A 97 -3.85 -7.23 6.60
CA ALA A 97 -3.33 -6.28 7.57
C ALA A 97 -3.71 -4.83 7.23
N THR A 98 -3.68 -4.47 5.94
CA THR A 98 -4.05 -3.13 5.47
C THR A 98 -5.54 -2.88 5.61
N ALA A 99 -6.39 -3.86 5.31
CA ALA A 99 -7.83 -3.75 5.47
C ALA A 99 -8.23 -3.60 6.95
N GLU A 100 -7.56 -4.31 7.86
CA GLU A 100 -7.73 -4.15 9.31
C GLU A 100 -7.33 -2.74 9.76
N LEU A 101 -6.20 -2.20 9.28
CA LEU A 101 -5.81 -0.82 9.54
C LEU A 101 -6.84 0.18 9.03
N ILE A 102 -7.40 0.00 7.84
CA ILE A 102 -8.44 0.89 7.31
C ILE A 102 -9.70 0.82 8.18
N ARG A 103 -10.09 -0.39 8.62
CA ARG A 103 -11.28 -0.62 9.43
C ARG A 103 -11.17 -0.04 10.84
N ASN A 104 -9.99 -0.10 11.44
CA ASN A 104 -9.76 0.35 12.81
C ASN A 104 -9.62 1.88 12.94
N ARG A 105 -9.44 2.60 11.83
CA ARG A 105 -9.33 4.06 11.85
C ARG A 105 -10.69 4.69 12.13
N SER A 106 -10.68 5.74 12.96
CA SER A 106 -11.87 6.55 13.23
C SER A 106 -12.22 7.50 12.07
N ALA A 107 -11.24 7.83 11.23
CA ALA A 107 -11.44 8.62 10.02
C ALA A 107 -11.22 7.83 8.73
N GLY A 108 -11.98 8.20 7.70
CA GLY A 108 -11.98 7.49 6.41
C GLY A 108 -10.66 7.57 5.63
N VAL A 109 -10.51 6.65 4.66
CA VAL A 109 -9.39 6.60 3.72
C VAL A 109 -9.93 6.77 2.31
N ILE A 110 -9.37 7.72 1.55
CA ILE A 110 -9.80 8.05 0.20
C ILE A 110 -8.67 7.72 -0.76
N PHE A 111 -8.95 6.87 -1.75
CA PHE A 111 -8.01 6.57 -2.84
C PHE A 111 -8.27 7.49 -4.03
N ARG A 112 -7.19 8.05 -4.61
CA ARG A 112 -7.21 8.93 -5.79
C ARG A 112 -6.12 8.57 -6.79
#